data_AF-A0A651DUD2-F1
#
_entry.id   AF-A0A651DUD2-F1
#
_cell.length_a   1.000
_cell.length_b   1.000
_cell.length_c   1.000
_cell.angle_alpha   90.00
_cell.angle_beta   90.00
_cell.angle_gamma   90.00
#
_symmetry.space_group_name_H-M   'P 1'
#
loop_
_entity.id
_entity.type
_entity.pdbx_description
1 polymer ?
#
loop_
_entity_poly.entity_id
_entity_poly.type
_entity_poly.pdbx_seq_one_letter_code
_entity_poly.pdbx_strand_id
1 'polypeptide(L)'
;APRRLANRVQQQAVDFEANLESYLRHTEKEELNPEGIKRDLQLLLQDPRAGLSSLGDRVAHFDRSTFVALLAQRDDMTEEEANHIADQVEANFRAVVEQLQKVQRAVQSTIDKGFDNVRSYLNGLERPELNYEGIKRDFSQLFDDPQMGLDALRDRLTQFDRETLVAVMSSRDDISEADANGIIDQVEAARDNVLHQVERVQQETQRRLQSIKDEAQRQVRETRKMAAQAAWWVFGSALFSLATSALAGFVAATRFVVP
;
A
#
# COMPACT_ATOMS: atom_id res chain seq x y z
N ALA A 1 1.05 1.89 19.19
CA ALA A 1 1.44 1.19 17.95
C ALA A 1 0.25 0.64 17.16
N PRO A 2 -0.67 -0.20 17.69
CA PRO A 2 -1.62 -0.95 16.84
C PRO A 2 -2.70 -0.09 16.14
N ARG A 3 -3.23 0.95 16.80
CA ARG A 3 -4.26 1.82 16.21
C ARG A 3 -3.77 2.63 15.00
N ARG A 4 -2.48 2.98 14.94
CA ARG A 4 -1.91 3.74 13.80
C ARG A 4 -1.72 2.85 12.58
N LEU A 5 -1.39 1.57 12.80
CA LEU A 5 -1.26 0.57 11.74
C LEU A 5 -2.62 0.26 11.11
N ALA A 6 -3.63 -0.03 11.94
CA ALA A 6 -4.99 -0.28 11.46
C ALA A 6 -5.55 0.89 10.63
N ASN A 7 -5.37 2.14 11.10
CA ASN A 7 -5.81 3.31 10.36
C ASN A 7 -5.07 3.49 9.02
N ARG A 8 -3.79 3.11 8.95
CA ARG A 8 -2.99 3.21 7.71
C ARG A 8 -3.40 2.15 6.70
N VAL A 9 -3.58 0.92 7.14
CA VAL A 9 -4.06 -0.19 6.31
C VAL A 9 -5.42 0.14 5.71
N GLN A 10 -6.34 0.65 6.54
CA GLN A 10 -7.64 1.11 6.05
C GLN A 10 -7.50 2.23 5.01
N GLN A 11 -6.63 3.22 5.26
CA GLN A 11 -6.40 4.31 4.32
C GLN A 11 -5.84 3.79 2.99
N GLN A 12 -4.91 2.84 3.00
CA GLN A 12 -4.32 2.26 1.79
C GLN A 12 -5.34 1.46 0.96
N ALA A 13 -6.27 0.75 1.62
CA ALA A 13 -7.35 0.07 0.94
C ALA A 13 -8.31 1.07 0.26
N VAL A 14 -8.70 2.14 0.98
CA VAL A 14 -9.53 3.23 0.44
C VAL A 14 -8.83 3.95 -0.71
N ASP A 15 -7.53 4.24 -0.58
CA ASP A 15 -6.74 4.86 -1.63
C ASP A 15 -6.66 3.96 -2.87
N PHE A 16 -6.51 2.64 -2.69
CA PHE A 16 -6.51 1.68 -3.80
C PHE A 16 -7.84 1.66 -4.55
N GLU A 17 -8.95 1.55 -3.83
CA GLU A 17 -10.30 1.56 -4.40
C GLU A 17 -10.53 2.83 -5.20
N ALA A 18 -10.30 4.01 -4.60
CA ALA A 18 -10.47 5.30 -5.27
C ALA A 18 -9.58 5.45 -6.52
N ASN A 19 -8.33 4.97 -6.47
CA ASN A 19 -7.44 5.03 -7.63
C ASN A 19 -7.90 4.09 -8.75
N LEU A 20 -8.40 2.89 -8.41
CA LEU A 20 -8.94 1.96 -9.39
C LEU A 20 -10.24 2.48 -10.01
N GLU A 21 -11.14 3.07 -9.22
CA GLU A 21 -12.33 3.74 -9.76
C GLU A 21 -11.96 4.88 -10.71
N SER A 22 -11.00 5.72 -10.31
CA SER A 22 -10.50 6.82 -11.13
C SER A 22 -9.91 6.30 -12.44
N TYR A 23 -9.13 5.22 -12.39
CA TYR A 23 -8.59 4.55 -13.57
C TYR A 23 -9.72 4.13 -14.53
N LEU A 24 -10.72 3.38 -14.04
CA LEU A 24 -11.81 2.89 -14.89
C LEU A 24 -12.66 4.01 -15.49
N ARG A 25 -12.81 5.13 -14.77
CA ARG A 25 -13.58 6.29 -15.25
C ARG A 25 -12.87 7.13 -16.30
N HIS A 26 -11.55 7.29 -16.18
CA HIS A 26 -10.82 8.30 -16.95
C HIS A 26 -9.87 7.73 -18.01
N THR A 27 -9.55 6.44 -17.95
CA THR A 27 -8.72 5.80 -18.98
C THR A 27 -9.50 5.74 -20.30
N GLU A 28 -8.79 6.03 -21.40
CA GLU A 28 -9.33 5.92 -22.76
C GLU A 28 -9.77 4.47 -23.04
N LYS A 29 -10.88 4.29 -23.76
CA LYS A 29 -11.47 2.97 -24.00
C LYS A 29 -10.50 2.00 -24.69
N GLU A 30 -9.67 2.52 -25.58
CA GLU A 30 -8.65 1.78 -26.32
C GLU A 30 -7.55 1.21 -25.40
N GLU A 31 -7.26 1.90 -24.29
CA GLU A 31 -6.27 1.47 -23.27
C GLU A 31 -6.87 0.49 -22.25
N LEU A 32 -8.21 0.40 -22.16
CA LEU A 32 -8.93 -0.63 -21.39
C LEU A 32 -8.95 -1.99 -22.11
N ASN A 33 -7.81 -2.38 -22.67
CA ASN A 33 -7.55 -3.70 -23.24
C ASN A 33 -6.76 -4.56 -22.23
N PRO A 34 -6.69 -5.89 -22.42
CA PRO A 34 -6.06 -6.79 -21.44
C PRO A 34 -4.62 -6.42 -21.05
N GLU A 35 -3.79 -5.96 -22.00
CA GLU A 35 -2.39 -5.64 -21.72
C GLU A 35 -2.22 -4.28 -21.02
N GLY A 36 -3.06 -3.29 -21.36
CA GLY A 36 -3.12 -2.00 -20.67
C GLY A 36 -3.58 -2.19 -19.22
N ILE A 37 -4.72 -2.86 -19.03
CA ILE A 37 -5.28 -3.20 -17.72
C ILE A 37 -4.25 -3.91 -16.85
N LYS A 38 -3.57 -4.92 -17.38
CA LYS A 38 -2.56 -5.66 -16.63
C LYS A 38 -1.42 -4.77 -16.15
N ARG A 39 -0.89 -3.92 -17.02
CA ARG A 39 0.22 -2.99 -16.73
C ARG A 39 -0.18 -2.00 -15.65
N ASP A 40 -1.36 -1.40 -15.77
CA ASP A 40 -1.81 -0.36 -14.86
C ASP A 40 -2.22 -0.93 -13.51
N LEU A 41 -2.85 -2.11 -13.49
CA LEU A 41 -3.12 -2.85 -12.25
C LEU A 41 -1.82 -3.25 -11.53
N GLN A 42 -0.75 -3.60 -12.25
CA GLN A 42 0.56 -3.82 -11.64
C GLN A 42 1.07 -2.57 -10.92
N LEU A 43 0.94 -1.39 -11.52
CA LEU A 43 1.35 -0.13 -10.90
C LEU A 43 0.49 0.22 -9.67
N LEU A 44 -0.83 0.05 -9.77
CA LEU A 44 -1.77 0.32 -8.67
C LEU A 44 -1.55 -0.61 -7.48
N LEU A 45 -1.28 -1.90 -7.74
CA LEU A 45 -1.06 -2.92 -6.72
C LEU A 45 0.33 -2.84 -6.07
N GLN A 46 1.34 -2.35 -6.80
CA GLN A 46 2.73 -2.25 -6.33
C GLN A 46 3.04 -0.91 -5.63
N ASP A 47 2.10 -0.29 -4.92
CA ASP A 47 2.39 0.97 -4.20
C ASP A 47 3.57 0.75 -3.23
N PRO A 48 4.74 1.41 -3.48
CA PRO A 48 5.94 1.21 -2.68
C PRO A 48 5.76 1.59 -1.20
N ARG A 49 4.69 2.32 -0.86
CA ARG A 49 4.38 2.76 0.50
C ARG A 49 3.51 1.77 1.27
N ALA A 50 2.87 0.83 0.58
CA ALA A 50 1.84 -0.02 1.18
C ALA A 50 2.31 -1.41 1.60
N GLY A 51 3.47 -1.86 1.10
CA GLY A 51 4.00 -3.18 1.43
C GLY A 51 3.15 -4.33 0.90
N LEU A 52 3.71 -5.54 0.94
CA LEU A 52 3.07 -6.76 0.45
C LEU A 52 1.93 -7.23 1.36
N SER A 53 1.94 -6.83 2.63
CA SER A 53 0.91 -7.21 3.61
C SER A 53 -0.47 -6.59 3.29
N SER A 54 -0.50 -5.38 2.70
CA SER A 54 -1.73 -4.68 2.30
C SER A 54 -2.48 -5.33 1.12
N LEU A 55 -1.87 -6.34 0.47
CA LEU A 55 -2.45 -7.00 -0.70
C LEU A 55 -3.80 -7.67 -0.37
N GLY A 56 -3.92 -8.27 0.81
CA GLY A 56 -5.17 -8.91 1.25
C GLY A 56 -6.33 -7.92 1.35
N ASP A 57 -6.08 -6.74 1.89
CA ASP A 57 -7.10 -5.70 2.04
C ASP A 57 -7.55 -5.14 0.69
N ARG A 58 -6.60 -4.95 -0.25
CA ARG A 58 -6.91 -4.53 -1.62
C ARG A 58 -7.79 -5.54 -2.35
N VAL A 59 -7.51 -6.83 -2.17
CA VAL A 59 -8.33 -7.91 -2.72
C VAL A 59 -9.74 -7.91 -2.12
N ALA A 60 -9.87 -7.62 -0.83
CA ALA A 60 -11.18 -7.58 -0.17
C ALA A 60 -12.08 -6.43 -0.65
N HIS A 61 -11.50 -5.33 -1.14
CA HIS A 61 -12.23 -4.17 -1.66
C HIS A 61 -12.39 -4.21 -3.19
N PHE A 62 -11.95 -5.29 -3.85
CA PHE A 62 -12.18 -5.47 -5.27
C PHE A 62 -13.60 -5.98 -5.51
N ASP A 63 -14.48 -5.16 -6.09
CA ASP A 63 -15.87 -5.53 -6.41
C ASP A 63 -16.19 -5.29 -7.90
N ARG A 64 -16.32 -6.39 -8.64
CA ARG A 64 -16.67 -6.38 -10.06
C ARG A 64 -17.99 -5.64 -10.32
N SER A 65 -19.00 -5.80 -9.46
CA SER A 65 -20.32 -5.23 -9.68
C SER A 65 -20.29 -3.70 -9.63
N THR A 66 -19.51 -3.15 -8.70
CA THR A 66 -19.17 -1.72 -8.63
C THR A 66 -18.48 -1.28 -9.92
N PHE A 67 -17.49 -2.01 -10.41
CA PHE A 67 -16.78 -1.66 -11.65
C PHE A 67 -17.69 -1.66 -12.89
N VAL A 68 -18.60 -2.63 -13.02
CA VAL A 68 -19.60 -2.62 -14.10
C VAL A 68 -20.47 -1.36 -14.02
N ALA A 69 -20.97 -1.02 -12.84
CA ALA A 69 -21.82 0.17 -12.65
C ALA A 69 -21.06 1.47 -12.96
N LEU A 70 -19.76 1.54 -12.65
CA LEU A 70 -18.90 2.68 -12.97
C LEU A 70 -18.65 2.81 -14.48
N LEU A 71 -18.34 1.68 -15.13
CA LEU A 71 -18.07 1.62 -16.56
C LEU A 71 -19.35 1.94 -17.35
N ALA A 72 -20.50 1.38 -16.98
CA ALA A 72 -21.78 1.62 -17.65
C ALA A 72 -22.30 3.07 -17.54
N GLN A 73 -21.71 3.91 -16.67
CA GLN A 73 -22.00 5.34 -16.60
C GLN A 73 -21.28 6.16 -17.68
N ARG A 74 -20.36 5.57 -18.42
CA ARG A 74 -19.59 6.29 -19.45
C ARG A 74 -20.40 6.38 -20.75
N ASP A 75 -20.36 7.55 -21.38
CA ASP A 75 -21.07 7.81 -22.63
C ASP A 75 -20.47 7.10 -23.85
N ASP A 76 -19.22 6.61 -23.74
CA ASP A 76 -18.46 5.98 -24.82
C ASP A 76 -18.56 4.44 -24.85
N MET A 77 -19.47 3.86 -24.05
CA MET A 77 -19.51 2.42 -23.82
C MET A 77 -20.92 1.87 -23.61
N THR A 78 -21.20 0.68 -24.14
CA THR A 78 -22.45 -0.05 -23.88
C THR A 78 -22.38 -0.89 -22.60
N GLU A 79 -23.52 -1.38 -22.11
CA GLU A 79 -23.57 -2.25 -20.93
C GLU A 79 -22.82 -3.58 -21.15
N GLU A 80 -22.90 -4.14 -22.37
CA GLU A 80 -22.17 -5.36 -22.74
C GLU A 80 -20.66 -5.12 -22.75
N GLU A 81 -20.21 -4.00 -23.30
CA GLU A 81 -18.80 -3.61 -23.28
C GLU A 81 -18.28 -3.38 -21.86
N ALA A 82 -19.07 -2.71 -21.01
CA ALA A 82 -18.76 -2.50 -19.60
C ALA A 82 -18.60 -3.83 -18.84
N ASN A 83 -19.49 -4.79 -19.09
CA ASN A 83 -19.36 -6.14 -18.52
C ASN A 83 -18.10 -6.85 -19.01
N HIS A 84 -17.80 -6.76 -20.30
CA HIS A 84 -16.61 -7.39 -20.88
C HIS A 84 -15.32 -6.82 -20.29
N ILE A 85 -15.22 -5.50 -20.17
CA ILE A 85 -14.04 -4.85 -19.56
C ILE A 85 -13.95 -5.20 -18.07
N ALA A 86 -15.06 -5.22 -17.34
CA ALA A 86 -15.04 -5.63 -15.92
C ALA A 86 -14.53 -7.07 -15.73
N ASP A 87 -14.89 -8.00 -16.62
CA ASP A 87 -14.35 -9.37 -16.63
C ASP A 87 -12.83 -9.38 -16.87
N GLN A 88 -12.35 -8.55 -17.81
CA GLN A 88 -10.92 -8.42 -18.09
C GLN A 88 -10.17 -7.84 -16.90
N VAL A 89 -10.71 -6.81 -16.24
CA VAL A 89 -10.13 -6.20 -15.04
C VAL A 89 -10.04 -7.22 -13.92
N GLU A 90 -11.10 -7.99 -13.66
CA GLU A 90 -11.09 -9.04 -12.63
C GLU A 90 -10.08 -10.15 -12.94
N ALA A 91 -10.03 -10.63 -14.18
CA ALA A 91 -9.09 -11.66 -14.60
C ALA A 91 -7.63 -11.19 -14.45
N ASN A 92 -7.32 -9.97 -14.91
CA ASN A 92 -5.97 -9.41 -14.78
C ASN A 92 -5.61 -9.11 -13.32
N PHE A 93 -6.56 -8.60 -12.53
CA PHE A 93 -6.37 -8.37 -11.09
C PHE A 93 -5.98 -9.66 -10.38
N ARG A 94 -6.73 -10.76 -10.59
CA ARG A 94 -6.39 -12.08 -10.04
C ARG A 94 -4.99 -12.52 -10.46
N ALA A 95 -4.65 -12.40 -11.75
CA ALA A 95 -3.34 -12.80 -12.26
C ALA A 95 -2.19 -12.01 -11.62
N VAL A 96 -2.36 -10.69 -11.44
CA VAL A 96 -1.34 -9.84 -10.80
C VAL A 96 -1.23 -10.16 -9.30
N VAL A 97 -2.34 -10.33 -8.60
CA VAL A 97 -2.36 -10.73 -7.18
C VAL A 97 -1.65 -12.06 -6.98
N GLU A 98 -1.93 -13.07 -7.80
CA GLU A 98 -1.25 -14.37 -7.73
C GLU A 98 0.26 -14.25 -7.96
N GLN A 99 0.67 -13.41 -8.91
CA GLN A 99 2.09 -13.13 -9.16
C GLN A 99 2.75 -12.50 -7.93
N LEU A 100 2.12 -11.50 -7.32
CA LEU A 100 2.63 -10.84 -6.12
C LEU A 100 2.70 -11.79 -4.92
N GLN A 101 1.70 -12.67 -4.74
CA GLN A 101 1.73 -13.70 -3.70
C GLN A 101 2.84 -14.74 -3.92
N LYS A 102 3.21 -15.05 -5.17
CA LYS A 102 4.37 -15.89 -5.47
C LYS A 102 5.67 -15.19 -5.07
N VAL A 103 5.80 -13.89 -5.37
CA VAL A 103 6.95 -13.08 -4.94
C VAL A 103 7.06 -13.03 -3.42
N GLN A 104 5.95 -12.75 -2.71
CA GLN A 104 5.92 -12.72 -1.25
C GLN A 104 6.41 -14.04 -0.63
N ARG A 105 5.91 -15.18 -1.13
CA ARG A 105 6.34 -16.51 -0.67
C ARG A 105 7.81 -16.79 -0.98
N ALA A 106 8.29 -16.37 -2.16
CA ALA A 106 9.69 -16.54 -2.55
C ALA A 106 10.63 -15.71 -1.66
N VAL A 107 10.28 -14.44 -1.39
CA VAL A 107 11.01 -13.57 -0.47
C VAL A 107 11.04 -14.19 0.93
N GLN A 108 9.88 -14.58 1.48
CA GLN A 108 9.81 -15.19 2.80
C GLN A 108 10.67 -16.45 2.92
N SER A 109 10.60 -17.34 1.92
CA SER A 109 11.43 -18.54 1.85
C SER A 109 12.93 -18.24 1.76
N THR A 110 13.30 -17.17 1.05
CA THR A 110 14.70 -16.73 0.91
C THR A 110 15.23 -16.18 2.23
N ILE A 111 14.42 -15.38 2.94
CA ILE A 111 14.72 -14.90 4.29
C ILE A 111 14.90 -16.09 5.22
N ASP A 112 13.93 -16.99 5.29
CA ASP A 112 13.99 -18.13 6.21
C ASP A 112 15.24 -19.01 5.94
N LYS A 113 15.46 -19.43 4.68
CA LYS A 113 16.60 -20.29 4.32
C LYS A 113 17.96 -19.60 4.43
N GLY A 114 18.07 -18.36 3.98
CA GLY A 114 19.33 -17.62 3.97
C GLY A 114 19.83 -17.35 5.39
N PHE A 115 18.92 -17.00 6.29
CA PHE A 115 19.27 -16.69 7.66
C PHE A 115 19.45 -17.95 8.53
N ASP A 116 18.69 -19.03 8.32
CA ASP A 116 18.80 -20.24 9.16
C ASP A 116 20.22 -20.84 9.17
N ASN A 117 20.95 -20.73 8.05
CA ASN A 117 22.31 -21.23 7.92
C ASN A 117 23.33 -20.48 8.81
N VAL A 118 23.02 -19.24 9.21
CA VAL A 118 23.94 -18.37 9.99
C VAL A 118 23.46 -18.15 11.42
N ARG A 119 22.26 -18.64 11.79
CA ARG A 119 21.62 -18.38 13.09
C ARG A 119 22.49 -18.76 14.28
N SER A 120 22.92 -20.02 14.35
CA SER A 120 23.71 -20.52 15.48
C SER A 120 25.05 -19.81 15.59
N TYR A 121 25.65 -19.50 14.44
CA TYR A 121 26.92 -18.80 14.35
C TYR A 121 26.82 -17.36 14.85
N LEU A 122 25.90 -16.56 14.32
CA LEU A 122 25.74 -15.15 14.71
C LEU A 122 25.34 -15.00 16.18
N ASN A 123 24.42 -15.83 16.67
CA ASN A 123 24.00 -15.79 18.07
C ASN A 123 25.12 -16.24 19.03
N GLY A 124 26.03 -17.12 18.58
CA GLY A 124 27.17 -17.60 19.38
C GLY A 124 28.27 -16.55 19.58
N LEU A 125 28.26 -15.46 18.80
CA LEU A 125 29.19 -14.34 18.99
C LEU A 125 28.79 -13.43 20.17
N GLU A 126 27.65 -13.70 20.83
CA GLU A 126 27.14 -13.00 22.01
C GLU A 126 27.05 -11.47 21.86
N ARG A 127 26.88 -11.01 20.62
CA ARG A 127 26.79 -9.60 20.23
C ARG A 127 25.35 -9.19 19.94
N PRO A 128 24.76 -8.22 20.68
CA PRO A 128 23.37 -7.80 20.50
C PRO A 128 23.04 -7.31 19.08
N GLU A 129 23.98 -6.63 18.43
CA GLU A 129 23.85 -6.15 17.05
C GLU A 129 23.72 -7.31 16.07
N LEU A 130 24.39 -8.44 16.30
CA LEU A 130 24.34 -9.66 15.48
C LEU A 130 23.14 -10.57 15.81
N ASN A 131 22.22 -10.12 16.66
CA ASN A 131 21.06 -10.91 17.05
C ASN A 131 20.21 -11.30 15.83
N TYR A 132 20.18 -12.61 15.55
CA TYR A 132 19.52 -13.18 14.38
C TYR A 132 18.03 -12.79 14.30
N GLU A 133 17.29 -12.93 15.41
CA GLU A 133 15.84 -12.69 15.42
C GLU A 133 15.51 -11.22 15.14
N GLY A 134 16.36 -10.32 15.66
CA GLY A 134 16.29 -8.90 15.40
C GLY A 134 16.49 -8.60 13.91
N ILE A 135 17.59 -9.08 13.32
CA ILE A 135 17.92 -8.83 11.91
C ILE A 135 16.83 -9.39 10.99
N LYS A 136 16.37 -10.62 11.24
CA LYS A 136 15.30 -11.26 10.47
C LYS A 136 14.02 -10.43 10.51
N ARG A 137 13.62 -9.98 11.71
CA ARG A 137 12.43 -9.14 11.89
C ARG A 137 12.58 -7.80 11.17
N ASP A 138 13.72 -7.12 11.31
CA ASP A 138 13.95 -5.82 10.69
C ASP A 138 13.89 -5.92 9.15
N PHE A 139 14.41 -7.01 8.58
CA PHE A 139 14.33 -7.28 7.15
C PHE A 139 12.92 -7.69 6.70
N SER A 140 12.21 -8.55 7.45
CA SER A 140 10.80 -8.87 7.17
C SER A 140 9.91 -7.63 7.20
N GLN A 141 10.16 -6.71 8.14
CA GLN A 141 9.41 -5.47 8.28
C GLN A 141 9.48 -4.60 7.02
N LEU A 142 10.57 -4.63 6.24
CA LEU A 142 10.70 -3.91 4.98
C LEU A 142 9.63 -4.31 3.95
N PHE A 143 9.26 -5.60 3.92
CA PHE A 143 8.26 -6.10 2.97
C PHE A 143 6.84 -5.91 3.49
N ASP A 144 6.66 -5.94 4.81
CA ASP A 144 5.35 -5.76 5.43
C ASP A 144 4.93 -4.28 5.48
N ASP A 145 5.82 -3.40 5.93
CA ASP A 145 5.67 -1.95 5.95
C ASP A 145 7.00 -1.29 5.54
N PRO A 146 7.13 -0.89 4.26
CA PRO A 146 8.38 -0.35 3.73
C PRO A 146 8.90 0.87 4.50
N GLN A 147 8.03 1.72 5.05
CA GLN A 147 8.49 2.90 5.79
C GLN A 147 9.13 2.49 7.12
N MET A 148 8.43 1.69 7.92
CA MET A 148 8.95 1.23 9.20
C MET A 148 10.14 0.28 9.03
N GLY A 149 10.14 -0.54 7.98
CA GLY A 149 11.23 -1.46 7.71
C GLY A 149 12.48 -0.76 7.21
N LEU A 150 12.36 0.32 6.41
CA LEU A 150 13.52 1.15 6.05
C LEU A 150 14.14 1.81 7.28
N ASP A 151 13.32 2.31 8.21
CA ASP A 151 13.81 2.87 9.48
C ASP A 151 14.51 1.78 10.32
N ALA A 152 13.88 0.61 10.48
CA ALA A 152 14.47 -0.50 11.23
C ALA A 152 15.80 -0.99 10.62
N LEU A 153 15.87 -1.09 9.28
CA LEU A 153 17.09 -1.46 8.58
C LEU A 153 18.17 -0.41 8.71
N ARG A 154 17.83 0.88 8.63
CA ARG A 154 18.78 1.97 8.85
C ARG A 154 19.40 1.89 10.24
N ASP A 155 18.57 1.75 11.27
CA ASP A 155 19.01 1.64 12.66
C ASP A 155 19.91 0.42 12.85
N ARG A 156 19.55 -0.72 12.25
CA ARG A 156 20.37 -1.95 12.26
C ARG A 156 21.71 -1.74 11.58
N LEU A 157 21.73 -1.19 10.37
CA LEU A 157 22.95 -1.00 9.60
C LEU A 157 23.92 -0.03 10.29
N THR A 158 23.40 0.98 10.99
CA THR A 158 24.23 1.93 11.75
C THR A 158 24.91 1.28 12.95
N GLN A 159 24.37 0.20 13.49
CA GLN A 159 24.98 -0.59 14.57
C GLN A 159 26.08 -1.54 14.05
N PHE A 160 26.13 -1.83 12.75
CA PHE A 160 27.13 -2.71 12.16
C PHE A 160 28.40 -1.92 11.88
N ASP A 161 29.23 -1.77 12.90
CA ASP A 161 30.54 -1.13 12.79
C ASP A 161 31.63 -2.10 12.33
N ARG A 162 32.81 -1.55 12.07
CA ARG A 162 33.97 -2.34 11.67
C ARG A 162 34.33 -3.41 12.69
N GLU A 163 34.22 -3.12 13.98
CA GLU A 163 34.52 -4.07 15.05
C GLU A 163 33.58 -5.28 15.02
N THR A 164 32.30 -5.05 14.72
CA THR A 164 31.31 -6.10 14.52
C THR A 164 31.71 -7.00 13.35
N LEU A 165 32.10 -6.42 12.22
CA LEU A 165 32.52 -7.20 11.05
C LEU A 165 33.83 -7.95 11.30
N VAL A 166 34.78 -7.35 12.03
CA VAL A 166 35.99 -8.03 12.50
C VAL A 166 35.62 -9.21 13.39
N ALA A 167 34.72 -9.04 14.37
CA ALA A 167 34.30 -10.13 15.25
C ALA A 167 33.69 -11.32 14.49
N VAL A 168 32.91 -11.03 13.43
CA VAL A 168 32.43 -12.07 12.51
C VAL A 168 33.62 -12.73 11.81
N MET A 169 34.47 -11.98 11.11
CA MET A 169 35.57 -12.58 10.34
C MET A 169 36.61 -13.33 11.22
N SER A 170 36.96 -12.81 12.39
CA SER A 170 37.97 -13.39 13.29
C SER A 170 37.51 -14.69 13.98
N SER A 171 36.22 -14.99 13.97
CA SER A 171 35.69 -16.27 14.45
C SER A 171 35.89 -17.43 13.45
N ARG A 172 36.46 -17.13 12.28
CA ARG A 172 36.70 -18.08 11.19
C ARG A 172 38.20 -18.29 10.98
N ASP A 173 38.66 -19.54 11.15
CA ASP A 173 40.06 -19.92 10.94
C ASP A 173 40.41 -20.16 9.46
N ASP A 174 39.42 -20.14 8.56
CA ASP A 174 39.57 -20.47 7.14
C ASP A 174 39.88 -19.27 6.24
N ILE A 175 40.03 -18.07 6.82
CA ILE A 175 40.23 -16.81 6.10
C ILE A 175 41.49 -16.10 6.62
N SER A 176 42.35 -15.61 5.73
CA SER A 176 43.52 -14.83 6.11
C SER A 176 43.12 -13.43 6.61
N GLU A 177 43.93 -12.81 7.48
CA GLU A 177 43.65 -11.45 7.98
C GLU A 177 43.56 -10.41 6.84
N ALA A 178 44.39 -10.56 5.80
CA ALA A 178 44.37 -9.67 4.64
C ALA A 178 43.06 -9.82 3.85
N ASP A 179 42.61 -11.05 3.61
CA ASP A 179 41.34 -11.32 2.93
C ASP A 179 40.15 -10.87 3.75
N ALA A 180 40.19 -11.09 5.08
CA ALA A 180 39.18 -10.63 6.00
C ALA A 180 39.02 -9.10 5.94
N ASN A 181 40.13 -8.35 6.01
CA ASN A 181 40.09 -6.90 5.89
C ASN A 181 39.52 -6.44 4.54
N GLY A 182 39.90 -7.09 3.44
CA GLY A 182 39.34 -6.77 2.12
C GLY A 182 37.84 -7.05 1.98
N ILE A 183 37.33 -8.10 2.65
CA ILE A 183 35.88 -8.38 2.72
C ILE A 183 35.18 -7.34 3.58
N ILE A 184 35.75 -6.99 4.73
CA ILE A 184 35.20 -5.97 5.64
C ILE A 184 35.02 -4.66 4.89
N ASP A 185 36.06 -4.16 4.21
CA ASP A 185 36.00 -2.90 3.50
C ASP A 185 34.89 -2.88 2.42
N GLN A 186 34.66 -4.01 1.73
CA GLN A 186 33.58 -4.15 0.75
C GLN A 186 32.19 -4.12 1.41
N VAL A 187 32.04 -4.80 2.54
CA VAL A 187 30.78 -4.82 3.31
C VAL A 187 30.47 -3.44 3.88
N GLU A 188 31.48 -2.73 4.40
CA GLU A 188 31.33 -1.35 4.88
C GLU A 188 30.92 -0.40 3.76
N ALA A 189 31.56 -0.47 2.59
CA ALA A 189 31.17 0.32 1.43
C ALA A 189 29.73 0.01 0.97
N ALA A 190 29.32 -1.26 0.97
CA ALA A 190 27.95 -1.65 0.63
C ALA A 190 26.94 -1.12 1.66
N ARG A 191 27.23 -1.22 2.96
CA ARG A 191 26.43 -0.67 4.06
C ARG A 191 26.23 0.84 3.88
N ASP A 192 27.31 1.57 3.66
CA ASP A 192 27.29 3.03 3.55
C ASP A 192 26.50 3.50 2.32
N ASN A 193 26.63 2.77 1.20
CA ASN A 193 25.82 3.02 0.00
C ASN A 193 24.32 2.81 0.25
N VAL A 194 23.94 1.74 0.97
CA VAL A 194 22.54 1.48 1.33
C VAL A 194 22.02 2.58 2.26
N LEU A 195 22.77 2.95 3.30
CA LEU A 195 22.40 4.03 4.23
C LEU A 195 22.16 5.35 3.49
N HIS A 196 23.08 5.73 2.59
CA HIS A 196 22.93 6.92 1.77
C HIS A 196 21.69 6.87 0.86
N GLN A 197 21.38 5.71 0.29
CA GLN A 197 20.18 5.53 -0.53
C GLN A 197 18.90 5.65 0.31
N VAL A 198 18.87 5.09 1.52
CA VAL A 198 17.74 5.22 2.45
C VAL A 198 17.50 6.70 2.78
N GLU A 199 18.55 7.46 3.12
CA GLU A 199 18.44 8.88 3.42
C GLU A 199 17.87 9.68 2.24
N ARG A 200 18.31 9.38 1.01
CA ARG A 200 17.76 10.01 -0.20
C ARG A 200 16.27 9.73 -0.38
N VAL A 201 15.86 8.47 -0.23
CA VAL A 201 14.45 8.07 -0.35
C VAL A 201 13.59 8.77 0.70
N GLN A 202 14.09 8.87 1.94
CA GLN A 202 13.39 9.56 3.03
C GLN A 202 13.24 11.05 2.75
N GLN A 203 14.32 11.73 2.33
CA GLN A 203 14.28 13.16 1.98
C GLN A 203 13.31 13.43 0.82
N GLU A 204 13.32 12.61 -0.22
CA GLU A 204 12.42 12.75 -1.35
C GLU A 204 10.96 12.54 -0.94
N THR A 205 10.69 11.51 -0.13
CA THR A 205 9.34 11.22 0.37
C THR A 205 8.82 12.38 1.23
N GLN A 206 9.65 12.93 2.12
CA GLN A 206 9.27 14.09 2.95
C GLN A 206 8.96 15.33 2.10
N ARG A 207 9.80 15.63 1.09
CA ARG A 207 9.56 16.74 0.15
C ARG A 207 8.23 16.57 -0.59
N ARG A 208 7.96 15.37 -1.13
CA ARG A 208 6.70 15.06 -1.83
C ARG A 208 5.48 15.15 -0.91
N LEU A 209 5.61 14.70 0.34
CA LEU A 209 4.51 14.77 1.29
C LEU A 209 4.20 16.22 1.69
N GLN A 210 5.23 17.06 1.82
CA GLN A 210 5.06 18.50 2.03
C GLN A 210 4.37 19.17 0.84
N SER A 211 4.77 18.86 -0.40
CA SER A 211 4.13 19.45 -1.58
C SER A 211 2.66 19.05 -1.70
N ILE A 212 2.32 17.77 -1.46
CA ILE A 212 0.93 17.30 -1.45
C ILE A 212 0.13 18.03 -0.35
N LYS A 213 0.70 18.21 0.84
CA LYS A 213 0.03 18.93 1.94
C LYS A 213 -0.23 20.39 1.56
N ASP A 214 0.74 21.06 0.95
CA ASP A 214 0.61 22.44 0.51
C ASP A 214 -0.45 22.59 -0.61
N GLU A 215 -0.48 21.65 -1.55
CA GLU A 215 -1.49 21.58 -2.61
C GLU A 215 -2.89 21.29 -2.06
N ALA A 216 -3.02 20.31 -1.16
CA ALA A 216 -4.28 19.99 -0.49
C ALA A 216 -4.80 21.18 0.33
N GLN A 217 -3.93 21.92 1.02
CA GLN A 217 -4.31 23.14 1.74
C GLN A 217 -4.74 24.28 0.80
N ARG A 218 -4.25 24.32 -0.45
CA ARG A 218 -4.73 25.27 -1.46
C ARG A 218 -6.10 24.82 -2.00
N GLN A 219 -6.25 23.54 -2.35
CA GLN A 219 -7.51 22.99 -2.85
C GLN A 219 -8.64 23.06 -1.80
N VAL A 220 -8.36 22.77 -0.53
CA VAL A 220 -9.33 22.86 0.58
C VAL A 220 -9.78 24.32 0.83
N ARG A 221 -8.91 25.32 0.62
CA ARG A 221 -9.31 26.74 0.73
C ARG A 221 -10.26 27.17 -0.38
N GLU A 222 -10.12 26.59 -1.58
CA GLU A 222 -11.04 26.78 -2.70
C GLU A 222 -12.37 26.01 -2.49
N THR A 223 -12.33 24.76 -2.03
CA THR A 223 -13.55 23.97 -1.75
C THR A 223 -14.33 24.49 -0.55
N ARG A 224 -13.69 25.10 0.46
CA ARG A 224 -14.40 25.71 1.61
C ARG A 224 -15.26 26.91 1.21
N LYS A 225 -14.92 27.62 0.12
CA LYS A 225 -15.77 28.67 -0.48
C LYS A 225 -16.99 28.09 -1.20
N MET A 226 -16.89 26.87 -1.75
CA MET A 226 -18.00 26.19 -2.43
C MET A 226 -18.92 25.40 -1.47
N ALA A 227 -18.36 24.82 -0.40
CA ALA A 227 -19.12 24.07 0.61
C ALA A 227 -20.08 24.95 1.43
N ALA A 228 -19.81 26.26 1.53
CA ALA A 228 -20.73 27.23 2.14
C ALA A 228 -21.98 27.52 1.28
N GLN A 229 -22.03 27.08 0.01
CA GLN A 229 -23.20 27.22 -0.87
C GLN A 229 -23.96 25.90 -1.11
N ALA A 230 -23.36 24.73 -0.85
CA ALA A 230 -24.00 23.43 -1.06
C ALA A 230 -24.94 23.00 0.09
N ALA A 231 -24.84 23.62 1.27
CA ALA A 231 -25.67 23.28 2.42
C ALA A 231 -27.18 23.55 2.22
N TRP A 232 -27.56 24.48 1.33
CA TRP A 232 -28.97 24.82 1.11
C TRP A 232 -29.77 23.72 0.38
N TRP A 233 -29.14 22.95 -0.52
CA TRP A 233 -29.85 21.88 -1.26
C TRP A 233 -30.07 20.61 -0.41
N VAL A 234 -29.13 20.27 0.47
CA VAL A 234 -29.30 19.17 1.44
C VAL A 234 -30.27 19.58 2.56
N PHE A 235 -30.28 20.85 2.98
CA PHE A 235 -31.27 21.39 3.91
C PHE A 235 -32.68 21.44 3.28
N GLY A 236 -32.78 21.72 1.97
CA GLY A 236 -34.04 21.74 1.22
C GLY A 236 -34.66 20.35 0.96
N SER A 237 -33.86 19.31 0.74
CA SER A 237 -34.36 17.94 0.51
C SER A 237 -34.92 17.28 1.78
N ALA A 238 -34.38 17.62 2.95
CA ALA A 238 -34.84 17.10 4.24
C ALA A 238 -36.20 17.68 4.69
N LEU A 239 -36.54 18.92 4.30
CA LEU A 239 -37.85 19.53 4.63
C LEU A 239 -38.98 19.07 3.70
N PHE A 240 -38.68 18.68 2.45
CA PHE A 240 -39.69 18.16 1.52
C PHE A 240 -40.17 16.74 1.87
N SER A 241 -39.31 15.94 2.52
CA SER A 241 -39.63 14.58 2.96
C SER A 241 -40.51 14.55 4.22
N LEU A 242 -40.62 15.66 4.97
CA LEU A 242 -41.59 15.82 6.06
C LEU A 242 -43.01 16.21 5.58
N ALA A 243 -43.14 16.80 4.39
CA ALA A 243 -44.45 17.19 3.82
C ALA A 243 -45.20 16.00 3.18
N THR A 244 -44.49 14.98 2.71
CA THR A 244 -45.11 13.78 2.10
C THR A 244 -45.57 12.76 3.14
N SER A 245 -44.94 12.68 4.32
CA SER A 245 -45.37 11.76 5.38
C SER A 245 -46.68 12.18 6.06
N ALA A 246 -46.96 13.49 6.13
CA ALA A 246 -48.21 14.01 6.69
C ALA A 246 -49.44 13.77 5.78
N LEU A 247 -49.25 13.72 4.46
CA LEU A 247 -50.31 13.46 3.49
C LEU A 247 -50.63 11.96 3.34
N ALA A 248 -49.62 11.08 3.46
CA ALA A 248 -49.85 9.64 3.47
C ALA A 248 -50.63 9.18 4.72
N GLY A 249 -50.38 9.78 5.88
CA GLY A 249 -51.13 9.52 7.11
C GLY A 249 -52.60 9.95 7.05
N PHE A 250 -52.90 11.07 6.37
CA PHE A 250 -54.27 11.60 6.25
C PHE A 250 -55.16 10.79 5.28
N VAL A 251 -54.59 10.22 4.22
CA VAL A 251 -55.33 9.38 3.25
C VAL A 251 -55.56 7.95 3.77
N ALA A 252 -54.68 7.44 4.64
CA ALA A 252 -54.87 6.13 5.28
C ALA A 252 -55.99 6.16 6.34
N ALA A 253 -56.13 7.26 7.09
CA ALA A 253 -57.15 7.41 8.13
C ALA A 253 -58.59 7.60 7.59
N THR A 254 -58.74 7.98 6.32
CA THR A 254 -60.06 8.31 5.71
C THR A 254 -60.66 7.17 4.88
N ARG A 255 -59.96 6.04 4.69
CA ARG A 255 -60.48 4.87 3.95
C ARG A 255 -61.12 3.77 4.80
N PHE A 256 -61.22 3.95 6.13
CA PHE A 256 -61.82 2.95 7.04
C PHE A 256 -63.11 3.39 7.74
N VAL A 257 -63.89 4.31 7.16
CA VAL A 257 -65.23 4.62 7.67
C VAL A 257 -66.24 4.78 6.53
N VAL A 258 -67.02 3.73 6.27
CA VAL A 258 -68.31 3.74 5.55
C VAL A 258 -69.19 2.71 6.29
N PRO A 259 -70.50 2.98 6.50
CA PRO A 259 -71.20 2.76 7.77
C PRO A 259 -71.59 1.31 8.09
#